data_AF-A0A535HC11-F1
#
_entry.id   AF-A0A535HC11-F1
#
_cell.length_a   1.000
_cell.length_b   1.000
_cell.length_c   1.000
_cell.angle_alpha   90.00
_cell.angle_beta   90.00
_cell.angle_gamma   90.00
#
_symmetry.space_group_name_H-M   'P 1'
#
loop_
_entity.id
_entity.type
_entity.pdbx_description
1 polymer ?
#
loop_
_entity_poly.entity_id
_entity_poly.type
_entity_poly.pdbx_seq_one_letter_code
_entity_poly.pdbx_strand_id
1 'polypeptide(L)'
;MTDETQAIAGSEPLQPLKIKCTDANCETGLHCFRKTKKLVAEHKDGHCRYCDVDLINWDRVHVRDLADADFTFTQMRYEYVRHHYWHAEMDEKAVTYAHHKGRIGLPAAVAKRLVSSVGGAQPFRDGYQTPWAGNPIYYAQHATASCCRTCIEEWHGIPTGVALTRKQLAYLGELAIRYLDLRMPDLNEEPEPIRRRRKKRE
;
A
#
# COMPACT_ATOMS: atom_id res chain seq x y z
N MET A 1 48.53 -13.92 -15.21
CA MET A 1 47.15 -14.26 -15.60
C MET A 1 46.34 -14.26 -14.32
N THR A 2 45.73 -13.11 -14.04
CA THR A 2 44.96 -12.82 -12.83
C THR A 2 43.55 -13.38 -13.00
N ASP A 3 43.15 -14.31 -12.14
CA ASP A 3 41.78 -14.81 -12.07
C ASP A 3 41.13 -14.20 -10.80
N GLU A 4 40.46 -13.08 -11.00
CA GLU A 4 39.67 -12.41 -9.97
C GLU A 4 38.31 -13.10 -9.87
N THR A 5 38.19 -14.04 -8.93
CA THR A 5 36.87 -14.52 -8.51
C THR A 5 36.21 -13.45 -7.64
N GLN A 6 35.41 -12.58 -8.26
CA GLN A 6 34.55 -11.65 -7.55
C GLN A 6 33.46 -12.41 -6.79
N ALA A 7 33.51 -12.31 -5.47
CA ALA A 7 32.48 -12.77 -4.56
C ALA A 7 31.18 -12.00 -4.82
N ILE A 8 30.11 -12.72 -5.11
CA ILE A 8 28.75 -12.17 -5.17
C ILE A 8 28.36 -11.82 -3.73
N ALA A 9 28.27 -10.52 -3.44
CA ALA A 9 27.87 -10.00 -2.15
C ALA A 9 26.49 -10.58 -1.76
N GLY A 10 26.45 -11.28 -0.63
CA GLY A 10 25.21 -11.71 -0.01
C GLY A 10 24.37 -10.49 0.36
N SER A 11 23.13 -10.45 -0.10
CA SER A 11 22.16 -9.42 0.27
C SER A 11 21.99 -9.41 1.80
N GLU A 12 22.33 -8.29 2.43
CA GLU A 12 22.03 -8.09 3.84
C GLU A 12 20.52 -8.27 4.09
N PRO A 13 20.12 -8.91 5.20
CA PRO A 13 18.72 -9.05 5.54
C PRO A 13 18.09 -7.67 5.70
N LEU A 14 17.05 -7.40 4.91
CA LEU A 14 16.26 -6.16 5.00
C LEU A 14 15.83 -5.94 6.44
N GLN A 15 16.29 -4.84 7.05
CA GLN A 15 15.87 -4.49 8.40
C GLN A 15 14.37 -4.21 8.43
N PRO A 16 13.66 -4.57 9.53
CA PRO A 16 12.24 -4.27 9.64
C PRO A 16 11.96 -2.79 9.44
N LEU A 17 10.98 -2.48 8.57
CA LEU A 17 10.54 -1.12 8.31
C LEU A 17 10.04 -0.47 9.60
N LYS A 18 10.78 0.50 10.14
CA LYS A 18 10.38 1.33 11.29
C LYS A 18 9.57 2.53 10.80
N ILE A 19 8.45 2.29 10.13
CA ILE A 19 7.55 3.33 9.65
C ILE A 19 6.20 3.26 10.37
N LYS A 20 5.61 4.42 10.64
CA LYS A 20 4.29 4.59 11.23
C LYS A 20 3.41 5.39 10.27
N CYS A 21 2.10 5.14 10.30
CA CYS A 21 1.13 5.94 9.54
C CYS A 21 1.09 7.43 9.95
N THR A 22 1.74 7.80 11.07
CA THR A 22 1.82 9.17 11.56
C THR A 22 3.17 9.82 11.29
N ASP A 23 4.10 9.14 10.64
CA ASP A 23 5.38 9.76 10.33
C ASP A 23 5.19 10.90 9.33
N ALA A 24 6.06 11.91 9.43
CA ALA A 24 6.11 13.05 8.53
C ALA A 24 7.54 13.61 8.51
N ASN A 25 7.90 14.22 7.38
CA ASN A 25 9.07 15.08 7.25
C ASN A 25 8.63 16.32 6.44
N CYS A 26 8.00 17.27 7.13
CA CYS A 26 7.34 18.40 6.47
C CYS A 26 8.33 19.31 5.74
N GLU A 27 9.58 19.37 6.20
CA GLU A 27 10.66 20.15 5.56
C GLU A 27 11.00 19.62 4.16
N THR A 28 10.85 18.31 3.93
CA THR A 28 11.07 17.68 2.63
C THR A 28 9.77 17.45 1.85
N GLY A 29 8.68 18.12 2.23
CA GLY A 29 7.38 18.02 1.55
C GLY A 29 6.61 16.70 1.79
N LEU A 30 6.99 15.93 2.82
CA LEU A 30 6.30 14.70 3.20
C LEU A 30 5.49 14.92 4.47
N HIS A 31 4.17 14.84 4.35
CA HIS A 31 3.23 15.25 5.37
C HIS A 31 2.48 14.05 5.97
N CYS A 32 1.62 14.32 6.96
CA CYS A 32 0.69 13.33 7.51
C CYS A 32 -0.69 13.98 7.62
N PHE A 33 -1.65 13.46 6.87
CA PHE A 33 -3.02 14.01 6.81
C PHE A 33 -3.98 13.32 7.78
N ARG A 34 -3.44 12.48 8.67
CA ARG A 34 -4.20 11.80 9.71
C ARG A 34 -4.86 12.77 10.65
N LYS A 35 -6.19 12.86 10.50
CA LYS A 35 -7.04 13.72 11.31
C LYS A 35 -6.83 13.47 12.81
N THR A 36 -6.81 14.56 13.55
CA THR A 36 -6.83 14.57 15.02
C THR A 36 -8.13 15.19 15.48
N LYS A 37 -8.54 14.94 16.73
CA LYS A 37 -9.73 15.58 17.31
C LYS A 37 -9.67 17.11 17.23
N LYS A 38 -8.47 17.67 17.40
CA LYS A 38 -8.22 19.10 17.30
C LYS A 38 -8.50 19.62 15.89
N LEU A 39 -7.91 18.99 14.87
CA LEU A 39 -8.11 19.40 13.47
C LEU A 39 -9.60 19.37 13.07
N VAL A 40 -10.31 18.29 13.45
CA VAL A 40 -11.74 18.18 13.17
C VAL A 40 -12.53 19.30 13.86
N ALA A 41 -12.22 19.60 15.12
CA ALA A 41 -12.89 20.68 15.87
C ALA A 41 -12.60 22.07 15.30
N GLU A 42 -11.48 22.23 14.60
CA GLU A 42 -11.05 23.48 13.97
C GLU A 42 -11.44 23.55 12.48
N HIS A 43 -12.17 22.56 11.95
CA HIS A 43 -12.52 22.43 10.52
C HIS A 43 -11.29 22.39 9.60
N LYS A 44 -10.22 21.75 10.09
CA LYS A 44 -8.94 21.54 9.38
C LYS A 44 -8.66 20.05 9.16
N ASP A 45 -9.69 19.22 9.17
CA ASP A 45 -9.54 17.85 8.72
C ASP A 45 -9.12 17.85 7.24
N GLY A 46 -8.05 17.11 6.93
CA GLY A 46 -7.39 17.14 5.63
C GLY A 46 -6.11 18.00 5.58
N HIS A 47 -5.86 18.85 6.58
CA HIS A 47 -4.57 19.54 6.72
C HIS A 47 -3.51 18.59 7.29
N CYS A 48 -2.24 18.88 7.02
CA CYS A 48 -1.14 18.17 7.67
C CYS A 48 -1.19 18.41 9.19
N ARG A 49 -1.20 17.34 9.98
CA ARG A 49 -1.31 17.43 11.44
C ARG A 49 -0.12 18.07 12.17
N TYR A 50 0.97 18.33 11.47
CA TYR A 50 2.22 18.85 12.05
C TYR A 50 2.52 20.29 11.61
N CYS A 51 2.36 20.61 10.32
CA CYS A 51 2.67 21.93 9.77
C CYS A 51 1.43 22.68 9.26
N ASP A 52 0.23 22.10 9.41
CA ASP A 52 -1.05 22.70 9.03
C ASP A 52 -1.23 22.99 7.53
N VAL A 53 -0.33 22.48 6.67
CA VAL A 53 -0.45 22.70 5.23
C VAL A 53 -1.67 21.98 4.67
N ASP A 54 -2.45 22.69 3.85
CA ASP A 54 -3.57 22.15 3.09
C ASP A 54 -3.14 21.96 1.63
N LEU A 55 -2.71 20.74 1.28
CA LEU A 55 -2.13 20.43 -0.03
C LEU A 55 -3.02 19.55 -0.90
N ILE A 56 -3.92 18.78 -0.29
CA ILE A 56 -4.62 17.72 -0.98
C ILE A 56 -5.96 18.25 -1.50
N ASN A 57 -6.22 18.03 -2.78
CA ASN A 57 -7.56 18.29 -3.33
C ASN A 57 -8.52 17.15 -2.92
N TRP A 58 -9.03 17.21 -1.69
CA TRP A 58 -9.90 16.18 -1.11
C TRP A 58 -11.18 15.99 -1.91
N ASP A 59 -11.79 17.08 -2.39
CA ASP A 59 -13.02 17.02 -3.19
C ASP A 59 -12.83 16.15 -4.43
N ARG A 60 -11.72 16.32 -5.16
CA ARG A 60 -11.40 15.53 -6.35
C ARG A 60 -11.06 14.08 -6.02
N VAL A 61 -10.25 13.85 -4.98
CA VAL A 61 -9.86 12.48 -4.58
C VAL A 61 -11.08 11.68 -4.09
N HIS A 62 -12.00 12.30 -3.35
CA HIS A 62 -13.17 11.64 -2.77
C HIS A 62 -14.28 11.34 -3.80
N VAL A 63 -14.18 11.85 -5.04
CA VAL A 63 -15.00 11.37 -6.17
C VAL A 63 -14.78 9.88 -6.42
N ARG A 64 -13.55 9.37 -6.16
CA ARG A 64 -13.15 7.98 -6.41
C ARG A 64 -13.35 7.55 -7.87
N ASP A 65 -12.97 8.42 -8.80
CA ASP A 65 -12.97 8.12 -10.23
C ASP A 65 -11.69 7.36 -10.62
N LEU A 66 -11.87 6.16 -11.19
CA LEU A 66 -10.75 5.34 -11.67
C LEU A 66 -10.07 5.92 -12.92
N ALA A 67 -10.76 6.76 -13.69
CA ALA A 67 -10.11 7.49 -14.79
C ALA A 67 -9.10 8.52 -14.27
N ASP A 68 -9.22 8.92 -13.01
CA ASP A 68 -8.37 9.93 -12.35
C ASP A 68 -7.45 9.34 -11.26
N ALA A 69 -7.17 8.04 -11.37
CA ALA A 69 -6.33 7.32 -10.40
C ALA A 69 -4.91 7.90 -10.31
N ASP A 70 -4.32 8.36 -11.42
CA ASP A 70 -2.97 8.93 -11.45
C ASP A 70 -2.87 10.23 -10.64
N PHE A 71 -3.92 11.05 -10.69
CA PHE A 71 -4.03 12.22 -9.83
C PHE A 71 -4.08 11.80 -8.36
N THR A 72 -4.94 10.83 -8.03
CA THR A 72 -5.06 10.30 -6.67
C THR A 72 -3.73 9.75 -6.15
N PHE A 73 -2.99 8.98 -6.95
CA PHE A 73 -1.66 8.48 -6.60
C PHE A 73 -0.64 9.58 -6.41
N THR A 74 -0.71 10.65 -7.20
CA THR A 74 0.14 11.83 -7.03
C THR A 74 -0.16 12.54 -5.71
N GLN A 75 -1.43 12.73 -5.37
CA GLN A 75 -1.84 13.32 -4.09
C GLN A 75 -1.40 12.45 -2.90
N MET A 76 -1.61 11.13 -2.97
CA MET A 76 -1.19 10.19 -1.93
C MET A 76 0.30 10.29 -1.61
N ARG A 77 1.15 10.51 -2.62
CA ARG A 77 2.61 10.60 -2.45
C ARG A 77 3.09 11.85 -1.69
N TYR A 78 2.23 12.80 -1.35
CA TYR A 78 2.55 13.84 -0.37
C TYR A 78 2.49 13.31 1.08
N GLU A 79 1.81 12.20 1.35
CA GLU A 79 1.81 11.58 2.67
C GLU A 79 3.03 10.66 2.83
N TYR A 80 3.80 10.85 3.91
CA TYR A 80 5.07 10.17 4.14
C TYR A 80 4.96 8.65 4.02
N VAL A 81 3.97 8.04 4.68
CA VAL A 81 3.81 6.58 4.64
C VAL A 81 3.48 6.09 3.23
N ARG A 82 2.67 6.81 2.46
CA ARG A 82 2.34 6.40 1.09
C ARG A 82 3.53 6.60 0.17
N HIS A 83 4.21 7.73 0.29
CA HIS A 83 5.46 7.99 -0.41
C HIS A 83 6.45 6.86 -0.18
N HIS A 84 6.66 6.46 1.08
CA HIS A 84 7.53 5.34 1.41
C HIS A 84 7.15 4.08 0.62
N TYR A 85 5.88 3.67 0.62
CA TYR A 85 5.46 2.47 -0.09
C TYR A 85 5.47 2.57 -1.62
N TRP A 86 5.45 3.77 -2.18
CA TRP A 86 5.69 3.98 -3.62
C TRP A 86 7.16 3.77 -4.02
N HIS A 87 8.10 3.91 -3.08
CA HIS A 87 9.54 3.82 -3.35
C HIS A 87 10.22 2.62 -2.67
N ALA A 88 9.58 2.01 -1.68
CA ALA A 88 10.12 0.87 -0.94
C ALA A 88 10.30 -0.34 -1.85
N GLU A 89 11.43 -1.02 -1.71
CA GLU A 89 11.66 -2.31 -2.32
C GLU A 89 10.74 -3.37 -1.70
N MET A 90 10.16 -4.21 -2.54
CA MET A 90 9.40 -5.36 -2.09
C MET A 90 10.35 -6.48 -1.70
N ASP A 91 10.13 -7.09 -0.54
CA ASP A 91 10.94 -8.22 -0.12
C ASP A 91 10.78 -9.44 -1.06
N GLU A 92 11.75 -10.36 -1.02
CA GLU A 92 11.79 -11.54 -1.89
C GLU A 92 10.52 -12.40 -1.81
N LYS A 93 9.89 -12.48 -0.62
CA LYS A 93 8.66 -13.26 -0.43
C LYS A 93 7.48 -12.57 -1.12
N ALA A 94 7.41 -11.25 -1.07
CA ALA A 94 6.41 -10.48 -1.80
C ALA A 94 6.58 -10.62 -3.31
N VAL A 95 7.82 -10.47 -3.82
CA VAL A 95 8.13 -10.63 -5.25
C VAL A 95 7.79 -12.05 -5.72
N THR A 96 8.24 -13.08 -5.00
CA THR A 96 7.94 -14.49 -5.31
C THR A 96 6.43 -14.75 -5.33
N TYR A 97 5.68 -14.17 -4.40
CA TYR A 97 4.22 -14.30 -4.37
C TYR A 97 3.57 -13.67 -5.60
N ALA A 98 4.03 -12.49 -6.03
CA ALA A 98 3.51 -11.82 -7.21
C ALA A 98 3.73 -12.69 -8.46
N HIS A 99 4.97 -13.13 -8.71
CA HIS A 99 5.30 -14.02 -9.85
C HIS A 99 4.51 -15.32 -9.83
N HIS A 100 4.33 -15.92 -8.64
CA HIS A 100 3.51 -17.11 -8.51
C HIS A 100 2.03 -16.89 -8.89
N LYS A 101 1.51 -15.68 -8.69
CA LYS A 101 0.14 -15.35 -9.07
C LYS A 101 0.01 -14.89 -10.52
N GLY A 102 1.02 -14.22 -11.07
CA GLY A 102 0.92 -13.54 -12.36
C GLY A 102 -0.15 -12.43 -12.36
N ARG A 103 -0.26 -11.71 -13.47
CA ARG A 103 -1.25 -10.65 -13.66
C ARG A 103 -2.69 -11.18 -13.61
N ILE A 104 -2.93 -12.41 -14.07
CA ILE A 104 -4.26 -13.03 -14.04
C ILE A 104 -4.69 -13.41 -12.61
N GLY A 105 -3.77 -13.89 -11.77
CA GLY A 105 -4.10 -14.38 -10.43
C GLY A 105 -4.15 -13.31 -9.33
N LEU A 106 -3.44 -12.19 -9.52
CA LEU A 106 -3.37 -11.11 -8.52
C LEU A 106 -4.72 -10.43 -8.24
N PRO A 107 -5.56 -10.07 -9.23
CA PRO A 107 -6.86 -9.44 -8.99
C PRO A 107 -7.74 -10.22 -8.01
N ALA A 108 -7.85 -11.55 -8.19
CA ALA A 108 -8.61 -12.40 -7.29
C ALA A 108 -8.02 -12.44 -5.87
N ALA A 109 -6.68 -12.44 -5.76
CA ALA A 109 -6.01 -12.42 -4.47
C ALA A 109 -6.20 -11.07 -3.74
N VAL A 110 -6.11 -9.95 -4.45
CA VAL A 110 -6.38 -8.59 -3.94
C VAL A 110 -7.82 -8.49 -3.44
N ALA A 111 -8.80 -8.88 -4.27
CA ALA A 111 -10.22 -8.83 -3.90
C ALA A 111 -10.51 -9.65 -2.63
N LYS A 112 -10.00 -10.88 -2.57
CA LYS A 112 -10.13 -11.74 -1.38
C LYS A 112 -9.51 -11.09 -0.14
N ARG A 113 -8.33 -10.50 -0.28
CA ARG A 113 -7.63 -9.83 0.81
C ARG A 113 -8.42 -8.62 1.32
N LEU A 114 -8.89 -7.74 0.45
CA LEU A 114 -9.66 -6.55 0.83
C LEU A 114 -10.94 -6.93 1.59
N VAL A 115 -11.71 -7.90 1.07
CA VAL A 115 -12.91 -8.42 1.75
C VAL A 115 -12.59 -8.88 3.17
N SER A 116 -11.55 -9.71 3.32
CA SER A 116 -11.17 -10.29 4.63
C SER A 116 -10.57 -9.29 5.63
N SER A 117 -9.91 -8.22 5.16
CA SER A 117 -9.09 -7.35 6.01
C SER A 117 -9.71 -5.99 6.31
N VAL A 118 -10.51 -5.45 5.39
CA VAL A 118 -11.09 -4.10 5.52
C VAL A 118 -12.56 -4.03 5.11
N GLY A 119 -13.13 -5.12 4.60
CA GLY A 119 -14.50 -5.17 4.07
C GLY A 119 -15.59 -5.09 5.12
N GLY A 120 -15.36 -5.65 6.31
CA GLY A 120 -16.32 -5.59 7.42
C GLY A 120 -16.44 -4.19 8.03
N ALA A 121 -17.58 -3.91 8.67
CA ALA A 121 -17.81 -2.66 9.40
C ALA A 121 -16.80 -2.45 10.55
N GLN A 122 -16.40 -3.55 11.20
CA GLN A 122 -15.41 -3.59 12.27
C GLN A 122 -14.41 -4.73 12.00
N PRO A 123 -13.38 -4.50 11.16
CA PRO A 123 -12.40 -5.53 10.86
C PRO A 123 -11.59 -5.95 12.09
N PHE A 124 -11.18 -7.21 12.14
CA PHE A 124 -10.34 -7.72 13.23
C PHE A 124 -8.99 -6.99 13.26
N ARG A 125 -8.64 -6.44 14.44
CA ARG A 125 -7.40 -5.65 14.66
C ARG A 125 -7.25 -4.50 13.67
N ASP A 126 -8.33 -3.75 13.43
CA ASP A 126 -8.28 -2.58 12.55
C ASP A 126 -7.19 -1.58 12.99
N GLY A 127 -6.40 -1.11 12.02
CA GLY A 127 -5.15 -0.37 12.23
C GLY A 127 -3.88 -1.24 12.20
N TYR A 128 -3.99 -2.56 12.39
CA TYR A 128 -2.87 -3.51 12.44
C TYR A 128 -3.11 -4.77 11.59
N GLN A 129 -4.25 -4.88 10.91
CA GLN A 129 -4.63 -6.06 10.14
C GLN A 129 -3.76 -6.30 8.91
N THR A 130 -3.07 -5.26 8.42
CA THR A 130 -2.23 -5.28 7.22
C THR A 130 -0.77 -5.20 7.65
N PRO A 131 -0.01 -6.30 7.57
CA PRO A 131 1.42 -6.30 7.84
C PRO A 131 2.16 -5.30 6.93
N TRP A 132 3.38 -4.92 7.30
CA TRP A 132 4.19 -3.97 6.53
C TRP A 132 4.91 -4.61 5.33
N ALA A 133 5.11 -5.93 5.37
CA ALA A 133 5.92 -6.67 4.39
C ALA A 133 5.47 -8.13 4.27
N GLY A 134 6.02 -8.85 3.28
CA GLY A 134 5.88 -10.29 3.08
C GLY A 134 4.76 -10.71 2.12
N ASN A 135 4.05 -9.75 1.52
CA ASN A 135 3.07 -9.97 0.45
C ASN A 135 2.90 -8.67 -0.36
N PRO A 136 2.88 -8.70 -1.70
CA PRO A 136 2.80 -7.50 -2.54
C PRO A 136 1.50 -6.72 -2.32
N ILE A 137 0.42 -7.41 -1.95
CA ILE A 137 -0.88 -6.79 -1.65
C ILE A 137 -0.77 -5.90 -0.40
N TYR A 138 0.12 -6.19 0.55
CA TYR A 138 0.33 -5.34 1.72
C TYR A 138 0.98 -4.00 1.35
N TYR A 139 1.99 -4.04 0.47
CA TYR A 139 2.60 -2.84 -0.09
C TYR A 139 1.57 -2.01 -0.83
N ALA A 140 0.74 -2.65 -1.68
CA ALA A 140 -0.35 -1.98 -2.37
C ALA A 140 -1.36 -1.36 -1.41
N GLN A 141 -1.80 -2.10 -0.39
CA GLN A 141 -2.76 -1.59 0.59
C GLN A 141 -2.22 -0.37 1.35
N HIS A 142 -0.94 -0.36 1.71
CA HIS A 142 -0.35 0.81 2.36
C HIS A 142 -0.12 1.96 1.39
N ALA A 143 0.32 1.70 0.16
CA ALA A 143 0.50 2.75 -0.86
C ALA A 143 -0.80 3.45 -1.24
N THR A 144 -1.90 2.70 -1.34
CA THR A 144 -3.21 3.20 -1.79
C THR A 144 -4.19 3.48 -0.65
N ALA A 145 -3.70 3.59 0.59
CA ALA A 145 -4.48 3.87 1.78
C ALA A 145 -5.69 2.92 2.01
N SER A 146 -5.55 1.65 1.62
CA SER A 146 -6.56 0.59 1.82
C SER A 146 -6.13 -0.44 2.87
N CYS A 147 -5.17 -0.09 3.73
CA CYS A 147 -4.62 -0.96 4.77
C CYS A 147 -5.46 -1.06 6.05
N CYS A 148 -6.26 -0.04 6.37
CA CYS A 148 -7.21 -0.02 7.49
C CYS A 148 -8.40 0.93 7.26
N ARG A 149 -9.44 0.87 8.10
CA ARG A 149 -10.63 1.72 7.92
C ARG A 149 -10.32 3.21 8.09
N THR A 150 -9.42 3.58 8.99
CA THR A 150 -9.04 4.99 9.18
C THR A 150 -8.39 5.57 7.93
N CYS A 151 -7.48 4.83 7.28
CA CYS A 151 -6.88 5.29 6.02
C CYS A 151 -7.89 5.32 4.88
N ILE A 152 -8.85 4.38 4.87
CA ILE A 152 -9.93 4.37 3.88
C ILE A 152 -10.87 5.57 4.07
N GLU A 153 -11.19 5.93 5.30
CA GLU A 153 -12.02 7.09 5.60
C GLU A 153 -11.33 8.40 5.18
N GLU A 154 -10.05 8.53 5.49
CA GLU A 154 -9.22 9.69 5.14
C GLU A 154 -9.09 9.89 3.62
N TRP A 155 -8.57 8.87 2.91
CA TRP A 155 -8.22 9.02 1.50
C TRP A 155 -9.38 8.78 0.56
N HIS A 156 -10.34 7.94 0.96
CA HIS A 156 -11.42 7.55 0.06
C HIS A 156 -12.78 8.09 0.51
N GLY A 157 -12.86 8.82 1.62
CA GLY A 157 -14.11 9.41 2.12
C GLY A 157 -15.17 8.36 2.48
N ILE A 158 -14.78 7.11 2.76
CA ILE A 158 -15.72 6.05 3.13
C ILE A 158 -15.72 5.89 4.66
N PRO A 159 -16.84 6.20 5.35
CA PRO A 159 -16.88 6.22 6.81
C PRO A 159 -16.45 4.90 7.46
N THR A 160 -15.80 5.02 8.61
CA THR A 160 -15.58 3.88 9.51
C THR A 160 -16.91 3.36 10.10
N GLY A 161 -16.93 2.13 10.61
CA GLY A 161 -18.13 1.54 11.21
C GLY A 161 -19.20 1.06 10.23
N VAL A 162 -18.99 1.24 8.92
CA VAL A 162 -19.87 0.73 7.85
C VAL A 162 -19.11 -0.27 6.98
N ALA A 163 -19.76 -1.38 6.64
CA ALA A 163 -19.18 -2.39 5.75
C ALA A 163 -18.97 -1.81 4.34
N LEU A 164 -17.87 -2.18 3.70
CA LEU A 164 -17.61 -1.76 2.33
C LEU A 164 -18.59 -2.42 1.36
N THR A 165 -19.14 -1.61 0.47
CA THR A 165 -19.92 -2.13 -0.66
C THR A 165 -19.02 -2.84 -1.67
N ARG A 166 -19.62 -3.67 -2.52
CA ARG A 166 -18.91 -4.32 -3.63
C ARG A 166 -18.23 -3.31 -4.55
N LYS A 167 -18.87 -2.16 -4.84
CA LYS A 167 -18.30 -1.10 -5.68
C LYS A 167 -17.08 -0.46 -5.04
N GLN A 168 -17.13 -0.18 -3.74
CA GLN A 168 -16.00 0.37 -2.99
C GLN A 168 -14.82 -0.62 -2.92
N LEU A 169 -15.10 -1.90 -2.69
CA LEU A 169 -14.07 -2.95 -2.71
C LEU A 169 -13.43 -3.09 -4.10
N ALA A 170 -14.24 -3.04 -5.17
CA ALA A 170 -13.74 -3.09 -6.55
C ALA A 170 -12.84 -1.88 -6.87
N TYR A 171 -13.26 -0.67 -6.49
CA TYR A 171 -12.46 0.54 -6.64
C TYR A 171 -11.11 0.44 -5.91
N LEU A 172 -11.10 0.04 -4.63
CA LEU A 172 -9.86 -0.13 -3.87
C LEU A 172 -8.98 -1.24 -4.44
N GLY A 173 -9.59 -2.31 -4.97
CA GLY A 173 -8.89 -3.41 -5.63
C GLY A 173 -8.20 -2.95 -6.91
N GLU A 174 -8.88 -2.15 -7.73
CA GLU A 174 -8.33 -1.60 -8.96
C GLU A 174 -7.14 -0.68 -8.68
N LEU A 175 -7.23 0.20 -7.68
CA LEU A 175 -6.08 1.02 -7.27
C LEU A 175 -4.88 0.16 -6.85
N ALA A 176 -5.12 -0.90 -6.08
CA ALA A 176 -4.07 -1.81 -5.66
C ALA A 176 -3.44 -2.55 -6.84
N ILE A 177 -4.22 -2.98 -7.83
CA ILE A 177 -3.70 -3.63 -9.04
C ILE A 177 -2.87 -2.65 -9.88
N ARG A 178 -3.36 -1.43 -10.13
CA ARG A 178 -2.59 -0.40 -10.85
C ARG A 178 -1.26 -0.06 -10.18
N TYR A 179 -1.26 0.04 -8.86
CA TYR A 179 -0.01 0.18 -8.11
C TYR A 179 0.95 -0.99 -8.37
N LEU A 180 0.46 -2.24 -8.32
CA LEU A 180 1.28 -3.42 -8.57
C LEU A 180 1.81 -3.45 -10.00
N ASP A 181 1.00 -3.08 -10.99
CA ASP A 181 1.42 -3.01 -12.39
C ASP A 181 2.55 -2.00 -12.61
N LEU A 182 2.47 -0.84 -11.95
CA LEU A 182 3.51 0.19 -11.99
C LEU A 182 4.78 -0.20 -11.23
N ARG A 183 4.64 -0.91 -10.10
CA ARG A 183 5.78 -1.33 -9.26
C ARG A 183 6.45 -2.61 -9.75
N MET A 184 5.74 -3.42 -10.53
CA MET A 184 6.20 -4.70 -11.05
C MET A 184 5.92 -4.81 -12.56
N PRO A 185 6.53 -3.94 -13.39
CA PRO A 185 6.27 -3.93 -14.83
C PRO A 185 6.63 -5.28 -15.49
N ASP A 186 7.66 -5.96 -14.99
CA ASP A 186 8.16 -7.24 -15.50
C ASP A 186 7.38 -8.47 -15.00
N LEU A 187 6.22 -8.27 -14.35
CA LEU A 187 5.39 -9.37 -13.89
C LEU A 187 4.78 -10.11 -15.09
N ASN A 188 4.95 -11.43 -15.10
CA ASN A 188 4.37 -12.31 -16.12
C ASN A 188 2.84 -12.32 -16.07
N GLU A 189 2.22 -12.46 -17.24
CA GLU A 189 0.76 -12.53 -17.37
C GLU A 189 0.19 -13.74 -16.63
N GLU A 190 0.76 -14.90 -16.91
CA GLU A 190 0.35 -16.19 -16.37
C GLU A 190 1.05 -16.50 -15.02
N PRO A 191 0.42 -17.29 -14.14
CA PRO A 191 1.02 -17.75 -12.89
C PRO A 191 2.30 -18.58 -13.12
N GLU A 192 3.40 -18.24 -12.43
CA GLU A 192 4.60 -19.09 -12.43
C GLU A 192 4.51 -20.21 -11.37
N PRO A 193 4.81 -21.47 -11.72
CA PRO A 193 4.86 -22.54 -10.74
C PRO A 193 6.03 -22.32 -9.77
N ILE A 194 5.75 -22.27 -8.46
CA ILE A 194 6.81 -22.22 -7.44
C ILE A 194 7.60 -23.53 -7.52
N ARG A 195 8.82 -23.46 -8.08
CA ARG A 195 9.75 -24.58 -8.04
C ARG A 195 10.17 -24.80 -6.59
N ARG A 196 9.62 -25.83 -5.94
CA ARG A 196 10.03 -26.20 -4.58
C ARG A 196 11.54 -26.46 -4.59
N ARG A 197 12.33 -25.67 -3.85
CA ARG A 197 13.73 -26.02 -3.55
C ARG A 197 13.72 -27.40 -2.86
N ARG A 198 14.26 -28.43 -3.51
CA ARG A 198 14.54 -29.71 -2.86
C ARG A 198 15.46 -29.42 -1.68
N LYS A 199 14.98 -29.59 -0.44
CA LYS A 199 15.87 -29.64 0.73
C LYS A 199 16.87 -30.77 0.47
N LYS A 200 18.17 -30.45 0.42
CA LYS A 200 19.22 -31.45 0.54
C LYS A 200 18.96 -32.15 1.88
N ARG A 201 18.67 -33.45 1.87
CA ARG A 201 18.73 -34.26 3.07
C ARG A 201 20.22 -34.39 3.40
N GLU A 202 20.64 -33.77 4.50
CA GLU A 202 21.87 -34.14 5.20
C GLU A 202 21.63 -35.42 6.00
#